data_AF-A0A9E5LVQ1-F1
#
_entry.id   AF-A0A9E5LVQ1-F1
#
_cell.length_a   1.000
_cell.length_b   1.000
_cell.length_c   1.000
_cell.angle_alpha   90.00
_cell.angle_beta   90.00
_cell.angle_gamma   90.00
#
_symmetry.space_group_name_H-M   'P 1'
#
loop_
_entity.id
_entity.type
_entity.pdbx_description
1 polymer ?
#
loop_
_entity_poly.entity_id
_entity_poly.type
_entity_poly.pdbx_seq_one_letter_code
_entity_poly.pdbx_strand_id
1 'polypeptide(L)'
;MGDRIDGAAGNDTLVGGAGIDRFVFSTTAAVNGVDRIQKFKVGAGGDILDFSAFLTKTGTTNVKTMNASAPSVAGNKWTSSDVIVVEGFNLTTPAAVAALFDTDGAGTRTGLLATPTSVSKAVLITADVIGDAYVWYMVKSANISATITSDSVVNASEVSLVGVLEGVNTLGLVPMVATNLG
;
A
#
# COMPACT_ATOMS: atom_id res chain seq x y z
N MET A 1 12.75 -22.98 9.04
CA MET A 1 11.54 -23.04 8.18
C MET A 1 10.85 -21.70 8.35
N GLY A 2 10.13 -21.22 7.35
CA GLY A 2 9.39 -19.96 7.49
C GLY A 2 8.02 -20.19 8.11
N ASP A 3 7.52 -19.20 8.84
CA ASP A 3 6.25 -19.28 9.55
C ASP A 3 5.12 -18.54 8.81
N ARG A 4 3.87 -18.98 9.01
CA ARG A 4 2.67 -18.21 8.62
C ARG A 4 2.13 -17.53 9.86
N ILE A 5 2.18 -16.21 9.87
CA ILE A 5 1.84 -15.36 11.00
C ILE A 5 0.58 -14.57 10.66
N ASP A 6 -0.43 -14.70 11.52
CA ASP A 6 -1.72 -14.05 11.39
C ASP A 6 -1.98 -13.29 12.69
N GLY A 7 -2.07 -11.97 12.61
CA GLY A 7 -2.38 -11.12 13.77
C GLY A 7 -3.82 -11.30 14.25
N ALA A 8 -4.69 -11.87 13.40
CA ALA A 8 -6.13 -11.86 13.57
C ALA A 8 -6.68 -10.42 13.64
N ALA A 9 -7.57 -10.13 14.60
CA ALA A 9 -8.20 -8.84 14.72
C ALA A 9 -7.66 -8.06 15.91
N GLY A 10 -7.26 -6.82 15.66
CA GLY A 10 -6.69 -5.95 16.69
C GLY A 10 -5.49 -5.20 16.15
N ASN A 11 -4.74 -4.55 17.04
CA ASN A 11 -3.44 -3.98 16.66
C ASN A 11 -2.38 -4.90 17.24
N ASP A 12 -1.79 -5.74 16.40
CA ASP A 12 -0.88 -6.79 16.86
C ASP A 12 0.59 -6.42 16.66
N THR A 13 1.48 -7.09 17.38
CA THR A 13 2.94 -6.97 17.16
C THR A 13 3.47 -8.32 16.70
N LEU A 14 3.91 -8.38 15.45
CA LEU A 14 4.23 -9.61 14.73
C LEU A 14 5.74 -9.68 14.46
N VAL A 15 6.35 -10.84 14.71
CA VAL A 15 7.79 -11.05 14.50
C VAL A 15 8.00 -12.37 13.77
N GLY A 16 8.63 -12.31 12.59
CA GLY A 16 8.89 -13.47 11.72
C GLY A 16 9.95 -14.43 12.29
N GLY A 17 11.03 -13.86 12.82
CA GLY A 17 12.18 -14.66 13.25
C GLY A 17 13.03 -15.11 12.06
N ALA A 18 13.44 -16.39 12.08
CA ALA A 18 14.40 -16.94 11.12
C ALA A 18 13.69 -17.79 10.08
N GLY A 19 13.85 -17.43 8.80
CA GLY A 19 13.14 -18.08 7.70
C GLY A 19 12.59 -17.05 6.74
N ILE A 20 11.74 -17.52 5.82
CA ILE A 20 10.91 -16.67 4.96
C ILE A 20 9.51 -16.70 5.56
N ASP A 21 9.18 -15.66 6.30
CA ASP A 21 7.96 -15.60 7.09
C ASP A 21 6.85 -14.91 6.31
N ARG A 22 5.61 -15.36 6.48
CA ARG A 22 4.43 -14.86 5.78
C ARG A 22 3.48 -14.18 6.77
N PHE A 23 3.35 -12.87 6.66
CA PHE A 23 2.44 -12.05 7.46
C PHE A 23 1.12 -11.88 6.71
N VAL A 24 0.04 -12.39 7.29
CA VAL A 24 -1.27 -12.45 6.67
C VAL A 24 -2.09 -11.27 7.11
N PHE A 25 -2.61 -10.53 6.13
CA PHE A 25 -3.54 -9.45 6.39
C PHE A 25 -4.98 -9.88 6.11
N SER A 26 -5.89 -9.35 6.92
CA SER A 26 -7.32 -9.66 6.86
C SER A 26 -8.05 -8.97 5.69
N THR A 27 -9.28 -9.41 5.41
CA THR A 27 -10.09 -8.96 4.26
C THR A 27 -10.47 -7.47 4.28
N THR A 28 -10.40 -6.80 5.44
CA THR A 28 -10.73 -5.37 5.60
C THR A 28 -9.81 -4.74 6.65
N ALA A 29 -9.58 -3.43 6.55
CA ALA A 29 -8.78 -2.70 7.52
C ALA A 29 -9.36 -2.74 8.94
N ALA A 30 -10.70 -2.77 9.07
CA ALA A 30 -11.35 -2.83 10.37
C ALA A 30 -11.18 -4.19 11.06
N VAL A 31 -11.16 -5.28 10.28
CA VAL A 31 -10.89 -6.62 10.82
C VAL A 31 -9.40 -6.80 11.09
N ASN A 32 -8.53 -6.27 10.23
CA ASN A 32 -7.08 -6.35 10.43
C ASN A 32 -6.62 -5.55 11.64
N GLY A 33 -7.12 -4.32 11.80
CA GLY A 33 -6.49 -3.31 12.64
C GLY A 33 -5.12 -2.89 12.10
N VAL A 34 -4.29 -2.28 12.96
CA VAL A 34 -2.98 -1.71 12.60
C VAL A 34 -1.87 -2.55 13.22
N ASP A 35 -1.34 -3.49 12.45
CA ASP A 35 -0.29 -4.40 12.91
C ASP A 35 1.09 -3.77 12.82
N ARG A 36 1.97 -4.15 13.74
CA ARG A 36 3.38 -3.74 13.78
C ARG A 36 4.24 -4.96 13.50
N ILE A 37 4.85 -4.99 12.33
CA ILE A 37 5.69 -6.09 11.87
C ILE A 37 7.15 -5.74 12.14
N GLN A 38 7.81 -6.52 12.98
CA GLN A 38 9.20 -6.32 13.34
C GLN A 38 10.12 -7.25 12.55
N LYS A 39 11.31 -6.73 12.22
CA LYS A 39 12.38 -7.48 11.54
C LYS A 39 11.94 -8.07 10.20
N PHE A 40 11.06 -7.37 9.49
CA PHE A 40 10.63 -7.77 8.15
C PHE A 40 11.83 -7.71 7.20
N LYS A 41 12.14 -8.84 6.54
CA LYS A 41 13.24 -8.96 5.59
C LYS A 41 12.72 -8.63 4.20
N VAL A 42 12.96 -7.42 3.71
CA VAL A 42 12.61 -7.02 2.34
C VAL A 42 13.60 -7.64 1.34
N GLY A 43 13.12 -8.04 0.16
CA GLY A 43 13.97 -8.49 -0.96
C GLY A 43 13.80 -9.94 -1.36
N ALA A 44 14.55 -10.36 -2.39
CA ALA A 44 14.50 -11.73 -2.89
C ALA A 44 14.95 -12.72 -1.79
N GLY A 45 14.09 -13.71 -1.50
CA GLY A 45 14.31 -14.64 -0.38
C GLY A 45 14.08 -14.03 1.01
N GLY A 46 13.46 -12.84 1.06
CA GLY A 46 12.95 -12.22 2.27
C GLY A 46 11.52 -12.65 2.61
N ASP A 47 10.93 -11.99 3.58
CA ASP A 47 9.60 -12.24 4.11
C ASP A 47 8.49 -11.80 3.14
N ILE A 48 7.26 -12.26 3.39
CA ILE A 48 6.10 -12.13 2.51
C ILE A 48 4.98 -11.41 3.26
N LEU A 49 4.46 -10.33 2.67
CA LEU A 49 3.20 -9.71 3.08
C LEU A 49 2.09 -10.33 2.22
N ASP A 50 1.20 -11.08 2.84
CA ASP A 50 0.10 -11.80 2.19
C ASP A 50 -1.18 -10.97 2.27
N PHE A 51 -1.59 -10.44 1.11
CA PHE A 51 -2.80 -9.64 0.94
C PHE A 51 -3.89 -10.41 0.19
N SER A 52 -3.75 -11.73 0.01
CA SER A 52 -4.66 -12.56 -0.79
C SER A 52 -6.11 -12.55 -0.28
N ALA A 53 -6.33 -12.24 1.00
CA ALA A 53 -7.66 -12.05 1.57
C ALA A 53 -8.30 -10.71 1.16
N PHE A 54 -7.50 -9.67 0.94
CA PHE A 54 -7.98 -8.33 0.59
C PHE A 54 -8.02 -8.10 -0.93
N LEU A 55 -6.97 -8.52 -1.64
CA LEU A 55 -6.82 -8.39 -3.08
C LEU A 55 -7.29 -9.69 -3.75
N THR A 56 -8.20 -9.57 -4.73
CA THR A 56 -8.72 -10.73 -5.48
C THR A 56 -7.69 -11.35 -6.44
N LYS A 57 -6.52 -10.72 -6.59
CA LYS A 57 -5.34 -11.25 -7.29
C LYS A 57 -4.06 -10.61 -6.75
N THR A 58 -3.31 -11.33 -5.94
CA THR A 58 -1.93 -11.00 -5.55
C THR A 58 -0.97 -11.71 -6.48
N GLY A 59 -0.11 -10.96 -7.15
CA GLY A 59 0.77 -11.52 -8.17
C GLY A 59 1.80 -10.54 -8.69
N THR A 60 2.85 -11.09 -9.29
CA THR A 60 4.09 -10.40 -9.62
C THR A 60 4.00 -9.33 -10.71
N THR A 61 2.86 -9.19 -11.38
CA THR A 61 2.60 -8.21 -12.44
C THR A 61 2.06 -6.88 -11.92
N ASN A 62 1.69 -6.83 -10.63
CA ASN A 62 0.86 -5.78 -10.05
C ASN A 62 1.63 -4.87 -9.09
N VAL A 63 2.95 -5.08 -8.99
CA VAL A 63 3.83 -4.25 -8.15
C VAL A 63 4.31 -3.06 -8.96
N LYS A 64 4.01 -1.85 -8.51
CA LYS A 64 4.47 -0.61 -9.15
C LYS A 64 5.25 0.23 -8.15
N THR A 65 6.54 0.45 -8.41
CA THR A 65 7.36 1.38 -7.61
C THR A 65 7.30 2.77 -8.21
N MET A 66 7.04 3.78 -7.37
CA MET A 66 6.88 5.17 -7.78
C MET A 66 7.60 6.10 -6.81
N ASN A 67 8.16 7.19 -7.32
CA ASN A 67 8.77 8.25 -6.51
C ASN A 67 7.77 9.41 -6.34
N ALA A 68 7.40 9.73 -5.11
CA ALA A 68 6.46 10.80 -4.78
C ALA A 68 6.90 12.20 -5.26
N SER A 69 8.19 12.40 -5.53
CA SER A 69 8.75 13.64 -6.06
C SER A 69 8.64 13.76 -7.59
N ALA A 70 8.11 12.75 -8.28
CA ALA A 70 7.97 12.72 -9.74
C ALA A 70 6.49 12.56 -10.18
N PRO A 71 5.59 13.51 -9.86
CA PRO A 71 4.19 13.44 -10.28
C PRO A 71 4.07 13.55 -11.81
N SER A 72 3.11 12.83 -12.38
CA SER A 72 2.81 12.88 -13.81
C SER A 72 1.51 13.64 -14.07
N VAL A 73 1.37 14.20 -15.27
CA VAL A 73 0.24 15.07 -15.62
C VAL A 73 -1.12 14.34 -15.54
N ALA A 74 -1.14 13.03 -15.77
CA ALA A 74 -2.36 12.20 -15.74
C ALA A 74 -2.38 11.17 -14.59
N GLY A 75 -1.44 11.28 -13.65
CA GLY A 75 -1.15 10.23 -12.67
C GLY A 75 -0.64 8.92 -13.32
N ASN A 76 0.03 8.08 -12.55
CA ASN A 76 0.35 6.74 -12.99
C ASN A 76 -0.91 5.87 -12.93
N LYS A 77 -1.28 5.26 -14.07
CA LYS A 77 -2.40 4.33 -14.13
C LYS A 77 -2.05 3.03 -13.42
N TRP A 78 -2.97 2.55 -12.61
CA TRP A 78 -2.89 1.30 -11.87
C TRP A 78 -4.21 0.53 -12.01
N THR A 79 -4.15 -0.78 -11.77
CA THR A 79 -5.29 -1.69 -11.88
C THR A 79 -5.78 -2.14 -10.51
N SER A 80 -7.07 -2.47 -10.39
CA SER A 80 -7.59 -3.07 -9.16
C SER A 80 -6.79 -4.34 -8.83
N SER A 81 -6.50 -4.52 -7.54
CA SER A 81 -5.57 -5.52 -6.99
C SER A 81 -4.07 -5.21 -7.18
N ASP A 82 -3.71 -3.96 -7.47
CA ASP A 82 -2.31 -3.53 -7.48
C ASP A 82 -1.75 -3.31 -6.08
N VAL A 83 -0.45 -3.61 -5.93
CA VAL A 83 0.37 -3.21 -4.79
C VAL A 83 1.32 -2.12 -5.27
N ILE A 84 1.13 -0.91 -4.76
CA ILE A 84 1.89 0.26 -5.20
C ILE A 84 2.88 0.61 -4.11
N VAL A 85 4.17 0.57 -4.45
CA VAL A 85 5.25 1.01 -3.57
C VAL A 85 5.53 2.46 -3.88
N VAL A 86 5.39 3.34 -2.89
CA VAL A 86 5.66 4.77 -3.05
C VAL A 86 6.81 5.17 -2.15
N GLU A 87 7.88 5.63 -2.78
CA GLU A 87 9.04 6.23 -2.12
C GLU A 87 8.77 7.73 -1.93
N GLY A 88 8.75 8.20 -0.68
CA GLY A 88 8.44 9.60 -0.39
C GLY A 88 8.82 10.01 1.03
N PHE A 89 8.40 11.21 1.42
CA PHE A 89 8.58 11.76 2.77
C PHE A 89 7.20 12.08 3.36
N ASN A 90 7.01 11.89 4.67
CA ASN A 90 5.77 12.23 5.39
C ASN A 90 4.48 11.54 4.88
N LEU A 91 4.60 10.37 4.24
CA LEU A 91 3.45 9.56 3.80
C LEU A 91 2.92 8.66 4.93
N THR A 92 2.67 9.27 6.09
CA THR A 92 2.35 8.61 7.37
C THR A 92 0.89 8.81 7.79
N THR A 93 0.10 9.55 7.00
CA THR A 93 -1.31 9.82 7.30
C THR A 93 -2.19 9.48 6.09
N PRO A 94 -3.46 9.07 6.30
CA PRO A 94 -4.39 8.83 5.20
C PRO A 94 -4.54 10.04 4.27
N ALA A 95 -4.49 11.25 4.81
CA ALA A 95 -4.56 12.48 4.01
C ALA A 95 -3.34 12.67 3.10
N ALA A 96 -2.13 12.39 3.60
CA ALA A 96 -0.92 12.47 2.80
C ALA A 96 -0.91 11.41 1.68
N VAL A 97 -1.39 10.21 1.97
CA VAL A 97 -1.50 9.12 0.98
C VAL A 97 -2.62 9.41 -0.04
N ALA A 98 -3.76 9.95 0.39
CA ALA A 98 -4.82 10.38 -0.52
C ALA A 98 -4.38 11.53 -1.43
N ALA A 99 -3.52 12.43 -0.94
CA ALA A 99 -2.92 13.50 -1.75
C ALA A 99 -1.94 12.98 -2.84
N LEU A 100 -1.57 11.70 -2.82
CA LEU A 100 -0.84 11.09 -3.94
C LEU A 100 -1.75 10.88 -5.16
N PHE A 101 -3.07 10.88 -5.00
CA PHE A 101 -4.01 10.71 -6.10
C PHE A 101 -4.33 12.06 -6.77
N ASP A 102 -4.52 12.02 -8.08
CA ASP A 102 -4.89 13.19 -8.87
C ASP A 102 -6.24 13.76 -8.40
N THR A 103 -6.27 15.08 -8.21
CA THR A 103 -7.40 15.84 -7.67
C THR A 103 -8.41 16.31 -8.72
N ASP A 104 -8.10 16.23 -10.01
CA ASP A 104 -9.00 16.76 -11.03
C ASP A 104 -9.12 15.93 -12.32
N GLY A 105 -8.21 14.99 -12.60
CA GLY A 105 -8.18 14.23 -13.85
C GLY A 105 -8.20 15.11 -15.11
N ALA A 106 -7.92 16.41 -14.97
CA ALA A 106 -7.96 17.42 -16.01
C ALA A 106 -6.58 17.61 -16.67
N GLY A 107 -5.57 16.85 -16.26
CA GLY A 107 -4.25 16.93 -16.87
C GLY A 107 -3.50 18.19 -16.47
N THR A 108 -3.73 18.73 -15.27
CA THR A 108 -3.05 19.95 -14.79
C THR A 108 -2.34 19.74 -13.46
N ARG A 109 -1.59 18.62 -13.36
CA ARG A 109 -0.49 18.34 -12.41
C ARG A 109 -0.79 18.47 -10.92
N THR A 110 -1.54 17.55 -10.32
CA THR A 110 -1.61 17.48 -8.84
C THR A 110 -1.43 16.11 -8.20
N GLY A 111 -1.38 14.98 -8.94
CA GLY A 111 -1.23 13.63 -8.34
C GLY A 111 -0.15 12.74 -8.95
N LEU A 112 0.44 11.86 -8.12
CA LEU A 112 1.32 10.76 -8.54
C LEU A 112 0.55 9.58 -9.13
N LEU A 113 -0.65 9.32 -8.63
CA LEU A 113 -1.51 8.18 -8.96
C LEU A 113 -2.81 8.66 -9.60
N ALA A 114 -3.28 7.95 -10.62
CA ALA A 114 -4.59 8.26 -11.20
C ALA A 114 -5.72 7.84 -10.25
N THR A 115 -6.73 8.67 -10.08
CA THR A 115 -7.96 8.27 -9.37
C THR A 115 -8.72 7.21 -10.18
N PRO A 116 -9.16 6.09 -9.57
CA PRO A 116 -9.83 5.02 -10.29
C PRO A 116 -11.27 5.42 -10.65
N THR A 117 -11.67 5.15 -11.90
CA THR A 117 -13.01 5.44 -12.44
C THR A 117 -13.97 4.24 -12.33
N SER A 118 -13.59 3.23 -11.56
CA SER A 118 -14.36 2.00 -11.29
C SER A 118 -14.09 1.56 -9.87
N VAL A 119 -14.99 0.76 -9.29
CA VAL A 119 -14.80 0.18 -7.95
C VAL A 119 -13.49 -0.59 -7.93
N SER A 120 -12.57 -0.18 -7.08
CA SER A 120 -11.19 -0.66 -7.09
C SER A 120 -10.66 -0.81 -5.68
N LYS A 121 -9.82 -1.83 -5.47
CA LYS A 121 -9.03 -2.01 -4.26
C LYS A 121 -7.56 -2.03 -4.63
N ALA A 122 -6.71 -1.44 -3.80
CA ALA A 122 -5.26 -1.56 -3.93
C ALA A 122 -4.60 -1.49 -2.56
N VAL A 123 -3.38 -2.00 -2.49
CA VAL A 123 -2.50 -1.80 -1.35
C VAL A 123 -1.46 -0.76 -1.74
N LEU A 124 -1.23 0.23 -0.88
CA LEU A 124 -0.12 1.15 -1.00
C LEU A 124 0.88 0.85 0.10
N ILE A 125 2.16 0.78 -0.23
CA ILE A 125 3.25 0.64 0.74
C ILE A 125 4.12 1.88 0.60
N THR A 126 4.11 2.71 1.63
CA THR A 126 4.91 3.93 1.68
C THR A 126 6.02 3.74 2.68
N ALA A 127 7.17 4.38 2.48
CA ALA A 127 8.19 4.44 3.52
C ALA A 127 8.63 5.88 3.70
N ASP A 128 8.98 6.22 4.94
CA ASP A 128 9.69 7.46 5.22
C ASP A 128 11.20 7.23 5.14
N VAL A 129 11.92 8.30 4.83
CA VAL A 129 13.37 8.29 4.64
C VAL A 129 14.08 8.07 5.98
N ILE A 130 13.40 8.41 7.08
CA ILE A 130 13.78 8.06 8.44
C ILE A 130 12.56 7.43 9.11
N GLY A 131 12.66 6.17 9.52
CA GLY A 131 11.59 5.48 10.26
C GLY A 131 11.13 4.19 9.60
N ASP A 132 9.81 4.03 9.56
CA ASP A 132 9.11 2.78 9.23
C ASP A 132 8.44 2.86 7.84
N ALA A 133 8.06 1.69 7.32
CA ALA A 133 7.19 1.59 6.16
C ALA A 133 5.75 1.35 6.62
N TYR A 134 4.80 1.93 5.90
CA TYR A 134 3.38 1.90 6.21
C TYR A 134 2.64 1.18 5.10
N VAL A 135 1.81 0.22 5.48
CA VAL A 135 0.96 -0.55 4.59
C VAL A 135 -0.46 -0.01 4.71
N TRP A 136 -1.01 0.42 3.57
CA TRP A 136 -2.30 1.07 3.47
C TRP A 136 -3.23 0.25 2.60
N TYR A 137 -4.46 0.07 3.07
CA TYR A 137 -5.55 -0.39 2.25
C TYR A 137 -6.26 0.79 1.65
N MET A 138 -6.45 0.73 0.33
CA MET A 138 -7.29 1.67 -0.36
C MET A 138 -8.49 0.96 -0.98
N VAL A 139 -9.67 1.47 -0.69
CA VAL A 139 -10.94 0.96 -1.20
C VAL A 139 -11.74 2.11 -1.80
N LYS A 140 -11.82 2.15 -3.13
CA LYS A 140 -12.72 3.06 -3.85
C LYS A 140 -14.03 2.34 -4.13
N SER A 141 -15.09 2.71 -3.44
CA SER A 141 -16.43 2.14 -3.63
C SER A 141 -17.57 3.17 -3.72
N ALA A 142 -17.28 4.45 -3.49
CA ALA A 142 -18.25 5.55 -3.52
C ALA A 142 -17.81 6.65 -4.50
N ASN A 143 -18.77 7.46 -4.96
CA ASN A 143 -18.55 8.57 -5.89
C ASN A 143 -17.69 8.20 -7.11
N ILE A 144 -17.97 7.03 -7.70
CA ILE A 144 -17.27 6.54 -8.89
C ILE A 144 -17.74 7.32 -10.12
N SER A 145 -16.80 7.91 -10.86
CA SER A 145 -17.09 8.69 -12.06
C SER A 145 -16.14 8.35 -13.19
N ALA A 146 -16.64 8.40 -14.43
CA ALA A 146 -15.81 8.26 -15.63
C ALA A 146 -14.92 9.50 -15.87
N THR A 147 -15.35 10.66 -15.37
CA THR A 147 -14.59 11.92 -15.37
C THR A 147 -14.27 12.28 -13.92
N ILE A 148 -12.99 12.43 -13.60
CA ILE A 148 -12.59 12.82 -12.24
C ILE A 148 -13.05 14.25 -11.97
N THR A 149 -13.58 14.46 -10.77
CA THR A 149 -14.11 15.69 -10.21
C THR A 149 -13.71 15.73 -8.74
N SER A 150 -13.80 16.89 -8.07
CA SER A 150 -13.49 17.02 -6.64
C SER A 150 -14.12 15.95 -5.74
N ASP A 151 -15.31 15.47 -6.11
CA ASP A 151 -16.08 14.54 -5.30
C ASP A 151 -15.73 13.06 -5.59
N SER A 152 -15.08 12.78 -6.72
CA SER A 152 -14.70 11.43 -7.15
C SER A 152 -13.23 11.08 -6.91
N VAL A 153 -12.40 12.05 -6.50
CA VAL A 153 -10.99 11.85 -6.08
C VAL A 153 -10.90 10.85 -4.91
N VAL A 154 -9.76 10.18 -4.79
CA VAL A 154 -9.48 9.36 -3.60
C VAL A 154 -9.38 10.24 -2.35
N ASN A 155 -10.23 9.98 -1.38
CA ASN A 155 -10.25 10.73 -0.12
C ASN A 155 -9.50 10.01 1.00
N ALA A 156 -9.13 10.75 2.04
CA ALA A 156 -8.48 10.19 3.23
C ALA A 156 -9.32 9.09 3.91
N SER A 157 -10.65 9.13 3.79
CA SER A 157 -11.55 8.09 4.32
C SER A 157 -11.51 6.78 3.52
N GLU A 158 -11.01 6.81 2.29
CA GLU A 158 -10.88 5.64 1.41
C GLU A 158 -9.52 4.96 1.57
N VAL A 159 -8.62 5.56 2.37
CA VAL A 159 -7.30 5.05 2.70
C VAL A 159 -7.26 4.70 4.19
N SER A 160 -6.88 3.48 4.51
CA SER A 160 -6.80 3.00 5.89
C SER A 160 -5.44 2.38 6.15
N LEU A 161 -4.79 2.78 7.25
CA LEU A 161 -3.55 2.14 7.68
C LEU A 161 -3.90 0.73 8.21
N VAL A 162 -3.13 -0.28 7.80
CA VAL A 162 -3.31 -1.66 8.25
C VAL A 162 -2.03 -2.29 8.80
N GLY A 163 -0.87 -1.73 8.48
CA GLY A 163 0.39 -2.30 8.93
C GLY A 163 1.52 -1.29 8.97
N VAL A 164 2.48 -1.53 9.85
CA VAL A 164 3.72 -0.78 9.99
C VAL A 164 4.87 -1.77 9.99
N LEU A 165 5.80 -1.66 9.04
CA LEU A 165 7.05 -2.43 9.01
C LEU A 165 8.11 -1.64 9.79
N GLU A 166 8.38 -2.07 11.01
CA GLU A 166 9.30 -1.36 11.90
C GLU A 166 10.75 -1.46 11.41
N GLY A 167 11.42 -0.31 11.31
CA GLY A 167 12.80 -0.19 10.88
C GLY A 167 13.02 -0.36 9.36
N VAL A 168 11.95 -0.46 8.57
CA VAL A 168 12.04 -0.47 7.11
C VAL A 168 11.85 0.95 6.59
N ASN A 169 12.95 1.67 6.39
CA ASN A 169 12.92 2.99 5.78
C ASN A 169 12.86 2.91 4.24
N THR A 170 12.81 4.06 3.57
CA THR A 170 12.77 4.12 2.09
C THR A 170 13.87 3.30 1.42
N LEU A 171 15.11 3.34 1.93
CA LEU A 171 16.23 2.52 1.40
C LEU A 171 16.02 1.02 1.64
N GLY A 172 15.45 0.65 2.79
CA GLY A 172 15.08 -0.73 3.12
C GLY A 172 13.91 -1.26 2.29
N LEU A 173 13.06 -0.37 1.75
CA LEU A 173 11.94 -0.72 0.89
C LEU A 173 12.32 -0.83 -0.60
N VAL A 174 13.36 -0.13 -1.06
CA VAL A 174 13.89 -0.24 -2.44
C VAL A 174 14.08 -1.69 -2.94
N PRO A 175 14.64 -2.64 -2.16
CA PRO A 175 14.80 -4.02 -2.63
C PRO A 175 13.48 -4.81 -2.69
N MET A 176 12.32 -4.22 -2.39
CA MET A 176 11.05 -4.91 -2.39
C MET A 176 10.75 -5.46 -3.78
N VAL A 177 10.60 -6.78 -3.84
CA VAL A 177 10.30 -7.51 -5.06
C VAL A 177 8.95 -8.19 -4.94
N ALA A 178 8.45 -8.62 -6.08
CA ALA A 178 7.18 -9.32 -6.14
C ALA A 178 7.10 -10.60 -5.28
N THR A 179 8.24 -11.25 -4.98
CA THR A 179 8.24 -12.42 -4.08
C THR A 179 7.97 -12.06 -2.62
N ASN A 180 8.07 -10.78 -2.25
CA ASN A 180 7.68 -10.31 -0.91
C ASN A 180 6.17 -10.09 -0.78
N LEU A 181 5.38 -10.37 -1.83
CA LEU A 181 3.94 -10.12 -1.85
C LEU A 181 3.19 -11.41 -2.20
N GLY A 182 2.30 -11.82 -1.30
CA GLY A 182 1.48 -13.03 -1.37
C GLY A 182 0.00 -12.73 -1.53
#